data_AF-A0A949HQR5-F1
#
_entry.id   AF-A0A949HQR5-F1
#
_cell.length_a   1.000
_cell.length_b   1.000
_cell.length_c   1.000
_cell.angle_alpha   90.00
_cell.angle_beta   90.00
_cell.angle_gamma   90.00
#
_symmetry.space_group_name_H-M   'P 1'
#
loop_
_entity.id
_entity.type
_entity.pdbx_description
1 polymer ?
#
loop_
_entity_poly.entity_id
_entity_poly.type
_entity_poly.pdbx_seq_one_letter_code
_entity_poly.pdbx_strand_id
1 'polypeptide(L)'
;MIGPIFQRETAVLPRRPRHFAARVVFLVMVFAIISTTWLLLAGVQPVQNAGDLARFGVLIFQLIAPFQLLVLMFLGALAGVSAVSHEKDKQTLTLLLMTSLSNSEVVLGKVGSGLLWAFNALLSVAPILFLPCLLGGVSLQQSASATLITASTIVLTCSLGATIAFWREKTFQAIAVTLLMVAIWLAIGEAIWIRAIPGVSPQLANVMSPIRAIWQVAQPIVGSSVGSALGVWEHPILSSAVLLGLAAALIGLSILRLRVWNPNRERRRVSAEYSEDSTPNMASQHGASQDGTTEISSLPNSQGRTIKSWKSRDPRTMWSNPILWREMCTWAYGRKVLIIRIAYLILAACVAYGLYQIARSGGASLDRGYQEQLVAPSVTVLAPLLVFSLILINALAVNSVTNERDAGALDLLLVTEITPFDFIFGKIFGVLYVMKEMVILPILLLLIPWFYGGLSTENLIFSIIAMLVMDLFVCMLGIHCGMIYFQSRTAIGTSLGTVFFLFLGVATCMLIMLMFRGSFGRQLAPFLMIILGGGTGLYLAIGSRNPSPAITLTSFLLPFLTFFAITSFILRDQELTVFSTIVVSYAFATAAMLIPALSEFEFSFGRGKMQQEE
;
A
#
# COMPACT_ATOMS: atom_id res chain seq x y z
N MET A 1 18.40 27.70 -2.70
CA MET A 1 19.22 26.48 -2.91
C MET A 1 18.68 25.38 -1.99
N ILE A 2 18.36 24.19 -2.51
CA ILE A 2 17.49 23.14 -1.90
C ILE A 2 18.15 22.41 -0.69
N GLY A 3 19.11 23.06 -0.02
CA GLY A 3 19.83 22.54 1.14
C GLY A 3 20.90 21.49 0.79
N PRO A 4 21.83 21.22 1.72
CA PRO A 4 22.94 20.28 1.52
C PRO A 4 22.48 18.82 1.42
N ILE A 5 21.31 18.49 2.00
CA ILE A 5 20.72 17.15 1.94
C ILE A 5 20.42 16.75 0.49
N PHE A 6 19.77 17.64 -0.27
CA PHE A 6 19.42 17.35 -1.66
C PHE A 6 20.67 17.20 -2.54
N GLN A 7 21.69 18.04 -2.34
CA GLN A 7 22.96 17.94 -3.08
C GLN A 7 23.67 16.60 -2.85
N ARG A 8 23.66 16.10 -1.60
CA ARG A 8 24.21 14.77 -1.30
C ARG A 8 23.42 13.68 -2.01
N GLU A 9 22.09 13.74 -1.96
CA GLU A 9 21.22 12.72 -2.55
C GLU A 9 21.33 12.71 -4.07
N THR A 10 21.39 13.87 -4.75
CA THR A 10 21.62 13.93 -6.21
C THR A 10 22.97 13.36 -6.63
N ALA A 11 24.01 13.51 -5.82
CA ALA A 11 25.33 12.95 -6.11
C ALA A 11 25.39 11.43 -5.92
N VAL A 12 24.62 10.88 -4.97
CA VAL A 12 24.70 9.47 -4.55
C VAL A 12 23.65 8.58 -5.23
N LEU A 13 22.39 9.04 -5.38
CA LEU A 13 21.30 8.22 -5.93
C LEU A 13 21.59 7.68 -7.33
N PRO A 14 22.04 8.47 -8.31
CA PRO A 14 22.19 8.01 -9.70
C PRO A 14 23.19 6.86 -9.88
N ARG A 15 24.10 6.66 -8.92
CA ARG A 15 25.21 5.70 -9.03
C ARG A 15 24.87 4.30 -8.53
N ARG A 16 23.69 4.06 -7.94
CA ARG A 16 23.35 2.73 -7.39
C ARG A 16 22.82 1.80 -8.48
N PRO A 17 23.38 0.58 -8.65
CA PRO A 17 23.01 -0.36 -9.71
C PRO A 17 21.53 -0.77 -9.66
N ARG A 18 20.95 -0.81 -8.45
CA ARG A 18 19.53 -1.14 -8.23
C ARG A 18 18.57 -0.21 -8.96
N HIS A 19 18.94 1.06 -9.16
CA HIS A 19 18.08 2.00 -9.90
C HIS A 19 18.07 1.70 -11.39
N PHE A 20 19.20 1.25 -11.95
CA PHE A 20 19.26 0.82 -13.34
C PHE A 20 18.40 -0.43 -13.57
N ALA A 21 18.49 -1.42 -12.67
CA ALA A 21 17.65 -2.61 -12.73
C ALA A 21 16.15 -2.26 -12.66
N ALA A 22 15.73 -1.40 -11.73
CA ALA A 22 14.33 -0.97 -11.61
C ALA A 22 13.82 -0.25 -12.87
N ARG A 23 14.66 0.56 -13.53
CA ARG A 23 14.33 1.20 -14.82
C ARG A 23 14.14 0.18 -15.92
N VAL A 24 15.07 -0.77 -16.05
CA VAL A 24 15.00 -1.82 -17.08
C VAL A 24 13.73 -2.63 -16.90
N VAL A 25 13.42 -3.07 -15.67
CA VAL A 25 12.18 -3.82 -15.38
C VAL A 25 10.94 -3.02 -15.77
N PHE A 26 10.86 -1.75 -15.37
CA PHE A 26 9.71 -0.91 -15.71
C PHE A 26 9.57 -0.69 -17.23
N LEU A 27 10.68 -0.38 -17.92
CA LEU A 27 10.72 -0.23 -19.38
C LEU A 27 10.32 -1.51 -20.11
N VAL A 28 10.84 -2.66 -19.68
CA VAL A 28 10.49 -3.97 -20.25
C VAL A 28 9.01 -4.26 -20.07
N MET A 29 8.43 -3.95 -18.90
CA MET A 29 6.98 -4.10 -18.70
C MET A 29 6.17 -3.23 -19.65
N VAL A 30 6.51 -1.93 -19.79
CA VAL A 30 5.76 -1.04 -20.70
C VAL A 30 5.97 -1.44 -22.16
N PHE A 31 7.19 -1.83 -22.55
CA PHE A 31 7.49 -2.32 -23.90
C PHE A 31 6.75 -3.62 -24.22
N ALA A 32 6.64 -4.54 -23.26
CA ALA A 32 5.87 -5.76 -23.42
C ALA A 32 4.38 -5.45 -23.61
N ILE A 33 3.83 -4.46 -22.89
CA ILE A 33 2.47 -3.96 -23.11
C ILE A 33 2.29 -3.48 -24.56
N ILE A 34 3.19 -2.62 -25.06
CA ILE A 34 3.14 -2.12 -26.46
C ILE A 34 3.22 -3.26 -27.47
N SER A 35 4.18 -4.16 -27.28
CA SER A 35 4.42 -5.29 -28.17
C SER A 35 3.20 -6.21 -28.22
N THR A 36 2.53 -6.41 -27.07
CA THR A 36 1.26 -7.14 -27.00
C THR A 36 0.20 -6.42 -27.84
N THR A 37 -0.02 -5.12 -27.62
CA THR A 37 -1.01 -4.35 -28.37
C THR A 37 -0.73 -4.36 -29.88
N TRP A 38 0.54 -4.31 -30.31
CA TRP A 38 0.92 -4.38 -31.73
C TRP A 38 0.60 -5.74 -32.37
N LEU A 39 1.06 -6.83 -31.74
CA LEU A 39 0.81 -8.20 -32.20
C LEU A 39 -0.69 -8.50 -32.27
N LEU A 40 -1.45 -7.84 -31.41
CA LEU A 40 -2.91 -7.86 -31.38
C LEU A 40 -3.57 -7.17 -32.58
N LEU A 41 -3.16 -5.95 -32.90
CA LEU A 41 -3.76 -5.20 -34.01
C LEU A 41 -3.43 -5.85 -35.36
N ALA A 42 -2.15 -6.18 -35.59
CA ALA A 42 -1.72 -6.92 -36.77
C ALA A 42 -2.39 -8.31 -36.86
N GLY A 43 -2.87 -8.83 -35.72
CA GLY A 43 -3.69 -10.02 -35.52
C GLY A 43 -5.03 -10.03 -36.23
N VAL A 44 -5.75 -8.90 -36.12
CA VAL A 44 -7.20 -8.80 -36.40
C VAL A 44 -7.48 -8.08 -37.72
N GLN A 45 -6.66 -7.10 -38.10
CA GLN A 45 -6.77 -6.36 -39.34
C GLN A 45 -5.36 -6.21 -39.94
N PRO A 46 -5.10 -6.64 -41.18
CA PRO A 46 -3.87 -6.23 -41.86
C PRO A 46 -3.85 -4.70 -41.91
N VAL A 47 -2.75 -4.10 -41.46
CA VAL A 47 -2.58 -2.64 -41.51
C VAL A 47 -2.49 -2.22 -42.97
N GLN A 48 -3.62 -1.83 -43.55
CA GLN A 48 -3.69 -1.42 -44.96
C GLN A 48 -3.68 0.10 -45.09
N ASN A 49 -4.21 0.84 -44.10
CA ASN A 49 -4.38 2.28 -44.17
C ASN A 49 -3.77 3.01 -42.97
N ALA A 50 -3.37 4.27 -43.18
CA ALA A 50 -2.90 5.16 -42.10
C ALA A 50 -3.95 5.38 -40.99
N GLY A 51 -5.24 5.25 -41.31
CA GLY A 51 -6.33 5.32 -40.33
C GLY A 51 -6.32 4.16 -39.31
N ASP A 52 -5.88 2.97 -39.70
CA ASP A 52 -5.78 1.82 -38.81
C ASP A 52 -4.62 1.99 -37.81
N LEU A 53 -3.51 2.58 -38.30
CA LEU A 53 -2.38 2.97 -37.46
C LEU A 53 -2.76 4.05 -36.44
N ALA A 54 -3.60 5.01 -36.83
CA ALA A 54 -4.08 6.06 -35.94
C ALA A 54 -5.02 5.52 -34.83
N ARG A 55 -5.94 4.61 -35.17
CA ARG A 55 -6.80 3.93 -34.18
C ARG A 55 -5.96 3.15 -33.17
N PHE A 56 -4.88 2.52 -33.65
CA PHE A 56 -3.94 1.81 -32.81
C PHE A 56 -3.18 2.72 -31.84
N GLY A 57 -2.70 3.88 -32.32
CA GLY A 57 -2.09 4.90 -31.47
C GLY A 57 -3.03 5.30 -30.32
N VAL A 58 -4.32 5.54 -30.61
CA VAL A 58 -5.33 5.87 -29.60
C VAL A 58 -5.52 4.75 -28.57
N LEU A 59 -5.65 3.50 -29.01
CA LEU A 59 -5.83 2.35 -28.10
C LEU A 59 -4.62 2.14 -27.18
N ILE A 60 -3.39 2.24 -27.71
CA ILE A 60 -2.19 2.18 -26.86
C ILE A 60 -2.21 3.30 -25.82
N PHE A 61 -2.53 4.52 -26.23
CA PHE A 61 -2.52 5.66 -25.32
C PHE A 61 -3.58 5.54 -24.22
N GLN A 62 -4.80 5.11 -24.56
CA GLN A 62 -5.87 4.86 -23.59
C GLN A 62 -5.55 3.76 -22.57
N LEU A 63 -4.69 2.81 -22.94
CA LEU A 63 -4.24 1.75 -22.05
C LEU A 63 -3.05 2.19 -21.19
N ILE A 64 -2.01 2.77 -21.81
CA ILE A 64 -0.74 3.08 -21.13
C ILE A 64 -0.87 4.27 -20.19
N ALA A 65 -1.59 5.34 -20.58
CA ALA A 65 -1.68 6.55 -19.77
C ALA A 65 -2.27 6.31 -18.36
N PRO A 66 -3.44 5.66 -18.19
CA PRO A 66 -3.97 5.38 -16.85
C PRO A 66 -3.14 4.35 -16.08
N PHE A 67 -2.60 3.33 -16.76
CA PHE A 67 -1.73 2.33 -16.13
C PHE A 67 -0.46 2.97 -15.55
N GLN A 68 0.22 3.80 -16.34
CA GLN A 68 1.40 4.54 -15.93
C GLN A 68 1.09 5.45 -14.73
N LEU A 69 -0.03 6.17 -14.76
CA LEU A 69 -0.42 7.03 -13.65
C LEU A 69 -0.59 6.24 -12.36
N LEU A 70 -1.30 5.12 -12.41
CA LEU A 70 -1.56 4.30 -11.23
C LEU A 70 -0.24 3.80 -10.61
N VAL A 71 0.65 3.26 -11.44
CA VAL A 71 1.98 2.79 -10.99
C VAL A 71 2.81 3.93 -10.42
N LEU A 72 2.94 5.05 -11.14
CA LEU A 72 3.79 6.17 -10.70
C LEU A 72 3.21 6.93 -9.51
N MET A 73 1.87 6.99 -9.36
CA MET A 73 1.19 7.54 -8.19
C MET A 73 1.52 6.70 -6.94
N PHE A 74 1.47 5.36 -7.06
CA PHE A 74 1.84 4.46 -5.97
C PHE A 74 3.33 4.57 -5.61
N LEU A 75 4.21 4.56 -6.63
CA LEU A 75 5.65 4.72 -6.43
C LEU A 75 5.96 6.10 -5.82
N GLY A 76 5.30 7.17 -6.26
CA GLY A 76 5.43 8.52 -5.70
C GLY A 76 5.11 8.56 -4.20
N ALA A 77 3.98 7.98 -3.80
CA ALA A 77 3.60 7.87 -2.38
C ALA A 77 4.66 7.12 -1.56
N LEU A 78 5.11 5.95 -2.02
CA LEU A 78 6.15 5.17 -1.35
C LEU A 78 7.50 5.91 -1.30
N ALA A 79 7.86 6.63 -2.36
CA ALA A 79 9.09 7.42 -2.43
C ALA A 79 9.12 8.49 -1.33
N GLY A 80 8.01 9.23 -1.19
CA GLY A 80 7.85 10.26 -0.17
C GLY A 80 7.96 9.71 1.25
N VAL A 81 7.24 8.63 1.54
CA VAL A 81 7.31 7.98 2.86
C VAL A 81 8.72 7.54 3.16
N SER A 82 9.31 6.84 2.21
CA SER A 82 10.57 6.16 2.41
C SER A 82 11.79 7.08 2.47
N ALA A 83 11.72 8.27 1.86
CA ALA A 83 12.74 9.31 1.98
C ALA A 83 12.89 9.81 3.43
N VAL A 84 11.77 9.91 4.16
CA VAL A 84 11.74 10.38 5.56
C VAL A 84 11.90 9.23 6.54
N SER A 85 11.16 8.14 6.34
CA SER A 85 11.18 6.96 7.19
C SER A 85 12.59 6.36 7.31
N HIS A 86 13.42 6.44 6.27
CA HIS A 86 14.78 5.93 6.34
C HIS A 86 15.65 6.61 7.41
N GLU A 87 15.46 7.91 7.62
CA GLU A 87 16.17 8.64 8.69
C GLU A 87 15.55 8.38 10.06
N LYS A 88 14.25 8.08 10.11
CA LYS A 88 13.57 7.71 11.36
C LYS A 88 14.01 6.34 11.85
N ASP A 89 14.09 5.35 10.95
CA ASP A 89 14.51 3.99 11.26
C ASP A 89 15.95 3.97 11.79
N LYS A 90 16.81 4.81 11.23
CA LYS A 90 18.21 4.98 11.66
C LYS A 90 18.39 5.92 12.86
N GLN A 91 17.32 6.49 13.40
CA GLN A 91 17.35 7.51 14.47
C GLN A 91 18.16 8.77 14.13
N THR A 92 18.47 9.00 12.86
CA THR A 92 19.25 10.15 12.37
C THR A 92 18.40 11.39 12.15
N LEU A 93 17.07 11.27 12.07
CA LEU A 93 16.19 12.44 11.94
C LEU A 93 16.32 13.40 13.11
N THR A 94 16.41 12.89 14.35
CA THR A 94 16.56 13.73 15.54
C THR A 94 17.90 14.47 15.52
N LEU A 95 18.98 13.80 15.07
CA LEU A 95 20.29 14.42 14.90
C LEU A 95 20.23 15.55 13.86
N LEU A 96 19.56 15.34 12.71
CA LEU A 96 19.36 16.38 11.71
C LEU A 96 18.63 17.60 12.28
N LEU A 97 17.64 17.40 13.15
CA LEU A 97 16.89 18.48 13.79
C LEU A 97 17.67 19.25 14.88
N MET A 98 18.78 18.68 15.37
CA MET A 98 19.71 19.35 16.29
C MET A 98 20.75 20.21 15.56
N THR A 99 20.97 19.99 14.26
CA THR A 99 21.89 20.81 13.46
C THR A 99 21.30 22.19 13.13
N SER A 100 22.13 23.09 12.60
CA SER A 100 21.74 24.44 12.16
C SER A 100 20.83 24.49 10.92
N LEU A 101 20.28 23.35 10.49
CA LEU A 101 19.38 23.27 9.35
C LEU A 101 17.99 23.85 9.67
N SER A 102 17.48 24.64 8.74
CA SER A 102 16.11 25.16 8.80
C SER A 102 15.09 24.05 8.49
N ASN A 103 13.86 24.21 9.00
CA ASN A 103 12.79 23.24 8.73
C ASN A 103 12.50 23.10 7.23
N SER A 104 12.61 24.18 6.46
CA SER A 104 12.41 24.18 5.01
C SER A 104 13.50 23.38 4.29
N GLU A 105 14.77 23.51 4.68
CA GLU A 105 15.86 22.73 4.09
C GLU A 105 15.70 21.23 4.36
N VAL A 106 15.26 20.85 5.57
CA VAL A 106 15.01 19.45 5.91
C VAL A 106 13.84 18.88 5.10
N VAL A 107 12.70 19.58 5.10
CA VAL A 107 11.49 19.08 4.41
C VAL A 107 11.69 19.07 2.90
N LEU A 108 12.14 20.18 2.29
CA LEU A 108 12.35 20.25 0.84
C LEU A 108 13.47 19.32 0.39
N GLY A 109 14.52 19.16 1.19
CA GLY A 109 15.61 18.23 0.89
C GLY A 109 15.12 16.77 0.83
N LYS A 110 14.23 16.37 1.75
CA LYS A 110 13.68 15.01 1.81
C LYS A 110 12.56 14.75 0.81
N VAL A 111 11.66 15.72 0.61
CA VAL A 111 10.66 15.63 -0.46
C VAL A 111 11.35 15.59 -1.82
N GLY A 112 12.36 16.44 -2.01
CA GLY A 112 13.18 16.48 -3.22
C GLY A 112 13.90 15.16 -3.50
N SER A 113 14.47 14.50 -2.49
CA SER A 113 15.14 13.22 -2.69
C SER A 113 14.16 12.10 -3.08
N GLY A 114 12.96 12.08 -2.49
CA GLY A 114 11.87 11.19 -2.93
C GLY A 114 11.42 11.47 -4.36
N LEU A 115 11.26 12.76 -4.71
CA LEU A 115 10.88 13.20 -6.04
C LEU A 115 11.90 12.80 -7.10
N LEU A 116 13.21 12.91 -6.83
CA LEU A 116 14.25 12.48 -7.78
C LEU A 116 14.05 11.03 -8.24
N TRP A 117 13.72 10.13 -7.30
CA TRP A 117 13.50 8.73 -7.63
C TRP A 117 12.21 8.54 -8.46
N ALA A 118 11.12 9.21 -8.09
CA ALA A 118 9.85 9.09 -8.80
C ALA A 118 9.86 9.76 -10.20
N PHE A 119 10.46 10.95 -10.34
CA PHE A 119 10.63 11.63 -11.62
C PHE A 119 11.56 10.88 -12.56
N ASN A 120 12.58 10.23 -12.03
CA ASN A 120 13.45 9.37 -12.82
C ASN A 120 12.68 8.17 -13.42
N ALA A 121 11.70 7.61 -12.69
CA ALA A 121 10.80 6.59 -13.24
C ALA A 121 9.87 7.17 -14.32
N LEU A 122 9.32 8.39 -14.10
CA LEU A 122 8.51 9.10 -15.11
C LEU A 122 9.31 9.38 -16.39
N LEU A 123 10.52 9.92 -16.28
CA LEU A 123 11.40 10.23 -17.42
C LEU A 123 11.81 8.97 -18.19
N SER A 124 11.88 7.82 -17.52
CA SER A 124 12.16 6.55 -18.19
C SER A 124 11.01 6.16 -19.11
N VAL A 125 9.75 6.36 -18.71
CA VAL A 125 8.57 5.95 -19.51
C VAL A 125 8.01 7.06 -20.40
N ALA A 126 8.35 8.33 -20.16
CA ALA A 126 7.91 9.44 -20.99
C ALA A 126 8.12 9.20 -22.50
N PRO A 127 9.28 8.73 -23.00
CA PRO A 127 9.47 8.46 -24.43
C PRO A 127 8.43 7.48 -24.99
N ILE A 128 8.03 6.49 -24.18
CA ILE A 128 7.06 5.49 -24.56
C ILE A 128 5.66 6.11 -24.75
N LEU A 129 5.26 7.07 -23.92
CA LEU A 129 4.00 7.81 -24.10
C LEU A 129 3.96 8.67 -25.37
N PHE A 130 5.12 9.03 -25.93
CA PHE A 130 5.20 9.81 -27.16
C PHE A 130 5.21 8.93 -28.42
N LEU A 131 5.44 7.62 -28.31
CA LEU A 131 5.38 6.70 -29.45
C LEU A 131 4.01 6.68 -30.15
N PRO A 132 2.86 6.67 -29.45
CA PRO A 132 1.55 6.79 -30.08
C PRO A 132 1.38 8.01 -30.98
N CYS A 133 2.06 9.13 -30.70
CA CYS A 133 2.00 10.33 -31.54
C CYS A 133 2.57 10.10 -32.94
N LEU A 134 3.58 9.22 -33.06
CA LEU A 134 4.20 8.85 -34.35
C LEU A 134 3.29 7.94 -35.19
N LEU A 135 2.41 7.18 -34.53
CA LEU A 135 1.46 6.26 -35.16
C LEU A 135 0.22 7.01 -35.70
N GLY A 136 0.01 8.26 -35.29
CA GLY A 136 -1.19 9.05 -35.58
C GLY A 136 -2.31 8.81 -34.56
N GLY A 137 -3.35 9.63 -34.62
CA GLY A 137 -4.54 9.53 -33.74
C GLY A 137 -4.38 10.12 -32.34
N VAL A 138 -3.14 10.34 -31.86
CA VAL A 138 -2.84 11.01 -30.60
C VAL A 138 -2.00 12.25 -30.88
N SER A 139 -2.41 13.40 -30.33
CA SER A 139 -1.64 14.63 -30.49
C SER A 139 -0.47 14.72 -29.51
N LEU A 140 0.59 15.45 -29.89
CA LEU A 140 1.70 15.77 -28.98
C LEU A 140 1.21 16.46 -27.71
N GLN A 141 0.16 17.28 -27.84
CA GLN A 141 -0.47 17.99 -26.73
C GLN A 141 -1.16 17.04 -25.74
N GLN A 142 -1.84 15.99 -26.22
CA GLN A 142 -2.44 14.96 -25.34
C GLN A 142 -1.38 14.19 -24.56
N SER A 143 -0.32 13.75 -25.22
CA SER A 143 0.77 13.01 -24.55
C SER A 143 1.52 13.88 -23.53
N ALA A 144 1.79 15.14 -23.87
CA ALA A 144 2.38 16.09 -22.95
C ALA A 144 1.43 16.44 -21.78
N SER A 145 0.13 16.55 -22.02
CA SER A 145 -0.90 16.77 -20.98
C SER A 145 -0.97 15.59 -20.00
N ALA A 146 -0.96 14.35 -20.50
CA ALA A 146 -0.92 13.16 -19.64
C ALA A 146 0.37 13.10 -18.81
N THR A 147 1.51 13.46 -19.40
CA THR A 147 2.80 13.54 -18.69
C THR A 147 2.78 14.62 -17.60
N LEU A 148 2.18 15.78 -17.87
CA LEU A 148 2.02 16.89 -16.93
C LEU A 148 1.14 16.51 -15.72
N ILE A 149 -0.03 15.90 -15.97
CA ILE A 149 -0.93 15.41 -14.91
C ILE A 149 -0.22 14.32 -14.07
N THR A 150 0.52 13.43 -14.72
CA THR A 150 1.26 12.38 -14.01
C THR A 150 2.37 12.99 -13.15
N ALA A 151 3.11 13.97 -13.65
CA ALA A 151 4.14 14.69 -12.91
C ALA A 151 3.57 15.42 -11.68
N SER A 152 2.46 16.14 -11.83
CA SER A 152 1.81 16.84 -10.72
C SER A 152 1.24 15.86 -9.67
N THR A 153 0.72 14.71 -10.11
CA THR A 153 0.28 13.62 -9.23
C THR A 153 1.42 13.01 -8.42
N ILE A 154 2.59 12.81 -9.04
CA ILE A 154 3.80 12.33 -8.35
C ILE A 154 4.22 13.33 -7.27
N VAL A 155 4.22 14.63 -7.59
CA VAL A 155 4.57 15.69 -6.62
C VAL A 155 3.61 15.67 -5.44
N LEU A 156 2.30 15.58 -5.68
CA LEU A 156 1.28 15.53 -4.63
C LEU A 156 1.45 14.29 -3.74
N THR A 157 1.50 13.11 -4.33
CA THR A 157 1.58 11.85 -3.58
C THR A 157 2.89 11.68 -2.83
N CYS A 158 4.01 12.10 -3.41
CA CYS A 158 5.30 12.13 -2.71
C CYS A 158 5.30 13.12 -1.55
N SER A 159 4.70 14.31 -1.72
CA SER A 159 4.57 15.29 -0.65
C SER A 159 3.70 14.75 0.49
N LEU A 160 2.54 14.18 0.16
CA LEU A 160 1.66 13.51 1.12
C LEU A 160 2.38 12.39 1.88
N GLY A 161 3.12 11.54 1.16
CA GLY A 161 4.00 10.50 1.69
C GLY A 161 4.95 11.03 2.76
N ALA A 162 5.71 12.07 2.40
CA ALA A 162 6.69 12.68 3.28
C ALA A 162 6.04 13.38 4.49
N THR A 163 4.94 14.11 4.30
CA THR A 163 4.20 14.80 5.38
C THR A 163 3.76 13.80 6.44
N ILE A 164 3.12 12.71 6.01
CA ILE A 164 2.64 11.69 6.93
C ILE A 164 3.80 10.94 7.58
N ALA A 165 4.90 10.70 6.85
CA ALA A 165 6.11 10.13 7.43
C ALA A 165 6.78 11.04 8.47
N PHE A 166 6.71 12.38 8.33
CA PHE A 166 7.16 13.30 9.38
C PHE A 166 6.25 13.27 10.62
N TRP A 167 4.95 13.04 10.43
CA TRP A 167 3.97 12.94 11.52
C TRP A 167 3.99 11.59 12.25
N ARG A 168 4.22 10.48 11.54
CA ARG A 168 4.19 9.12 12.10
C ARG A 168 5.56 8.64 12.57
N GLU A 169 5.58 7.87 13.64
CA GLU A 169 6.82 7.31 14.20
C GLU A 169 7.25 6.02 13.49
N LYS A 170 6.29 5.18 13.10
CA LYS A 170 6.53 3.89 12.45
C LYS A 170 6.29 3.97 10.95
N THR A 171 7.17 3.35 10.17
CA THR A 171 7.13 3.33 8.70
C THR A 171 5.86 2.69 8.17
N PHE A 172 5.45 1.55 8.73
CA PHE A 172 4.19 0.91 8.41
C PHE A 172 3.00 1.87 8.55
N GLN A 173 2.91 2.59 9.67
CA GLN A 173 1.82 3.54 9.89
C GLN A 173 1.85 4.69 8.88
N ALA A 174 3.04 5.14 8.48
CA ALA A 174 3.17 6.15 7.45
C ALA A 174 2.66 5.63 6.09
N ILE A 175 3.13 4.45 5.66
CA ILE A 175 2.71 3.82 4.39
C ILE A 175 1.20 3.59 4.39
N ALA A 176 0.65 2.93 5.41
CA ALA A 176 -0.77 2.61 5.51
C ALA A 176 -1.67 3.86 5.45
N VAL A 177 -1.35 4.89 6.23
CA VAL A 177 -2.14 6.13 6.24
C VAL A 177 -2.02 6.86 4.89
N THR A 178 -0.85 6.85 4.24
CA THR A 178 -0.68 7.49 2.93
C THR A 178 -1.50 6.82 1.85
N LEU A 179 -1.47 5.49 1.78
CA LEU A 179 -2.23 4.72 0.80
C LEU A 179 -3.74 4.88 1.03
N LEU A 180 -4.20 4.88 2.29
CA LEU A 180 -5.60 5.14 2.63
C LEU A 180 -6.04 6.56 2.27
N MET A 181 -5.21 7.57 2.51
CA MET A 181 -5.55 8.95 2.12
C MET A 181 -5.62 9.11 0.60
N VAL A 182 -4.74 8.46 -0.15
CA VAL A 182 -4.82 8.40 -1.63
C VAL A 182 -6.10 7.68 -2.06
N ALA A 183 -6.44 6.55 -1.44
CA ALA A 183 -7.66 5.80 -1.74
C ALA A 183 -8.93 6.64 -1.50
N ILE A 184 -9.01 7.30 -0.34
CA ILE A 184 -10.14 8.16 0.04
C ILE A 184 -10.23 9.35 -0.93
N TRP A 185 -9.10 9.96 -1.30
CA TRP A 185 -9.09 11.05 -2.27
C TRP A 185 -9.63 10.62 -3.64
N LEU A 186 -9.23 9.45 -4.15
CA LEU A 186 -9.76 8.90 -5.40
C LEU A 186 -11.25 8.57 -5.26
N ALA A 187 -11.67 7.96 -4.15
CA ALA A 187 -13.07 7.64 -3.88
C ALA A 187 -13.96 8.89 -3.83
N ILE A 188 -13.46 9.99 -3.25
CA ILE A 188 -14.15 11.29 -3.27
C ILE A 188 -14.26 11.81 -4.71
N GLY A 189 -13.20 11.72 -5.50
CA GLY A 189 -13.23 12.09 -6.92
C GLY A 189 -14.29 11.32 -7.71
N GLU A 190 -14.38 10.02 -7.48
CA GLU A 190 -15.39 9.14 -8.07
C GLU A 190 -16.83 9.47 -7.60
N ALA A 191 -16.99 9.76 -6.31
CA ALA A 191 -18.28 10.18 -5.75
C ALA A 191 -18.78 11.51 -6.35
N ILE A 192 -17.87 12.47 -6.59
CA ILE A 192 -18.21 13.74 -7.27
C ILE A 192 -18.63 13.48 -8.71
N TRP A 193 -17.90 12.62 -9.44
CA TRP A 193 -18.21 12.29 -10.83
C TRP A 193 -19.61 11.69 -11.01
N ILE A 194 -19.98 10.76 -10.13
CA ILE A 194 -21.30 10.07 -10.14
C ILE A 194 -22.42 10.98 -9.58
N ARG A 195 -22.12 12.22 -9.20
CA ARG A 195 -23.06 13.18 -8.58
C ARG A 195 -23.64 12.66 -7.26
N ALA A 196 -22.85 11.87 -6.54
CA ALA A 196 -23.25 11.29 -5.27
C ALA A 196 -23.32 12.34 -4.15
N ILE A 197 -22.61 13.48 -4.33
CA ILE A 197 -22.63 14.66 -3.47
C ILE A 197 -23.54 15.73 -4.13
N PRO A 198 -24.68 16.09 -3.52
CA PRO A 198 -25.59 17.07 -4.09
C PRO A 198 -24.94 18.47 -4.12
N GLY A 199 -25.19 19.22 -5.19
CA GLY A 199 -24.74 20.61 -5.34
C GLY A 199 -23.31 20.80 -5.89
N VAL A 200 -22.55 19.73 -6.12
CA VAL A 200 -21.19 19.80 -6.70
C VAL A 200 -21.24 19.44 -8.19
N SER A 201 -20.58 20.25 -9.04
CA SER A 201 -20.51 19.96 -10.47
C SER A 201 -19.63 18.73 -10.75
N PRO A 202 -20.02 17.83 -11.67
CA PRO A 202 -19.22 16.65 -12.01
C PRO A 202 -17.89 17.02 -12.67
N GLN A 203 -17.80 18.20 -13.27
CA GLN A 203 -16.57 18.73 -13.86
C GLN A 203 -15.46 18.95 -12.81
N LEU A 204 -15.81 19.18 -11.54
CA LEU A 204 -14.84 19.30 -10.46
C LEU A 204 -14.02 18.00 -10.27
N ALA A 205 -14.62 16.83 -10.56
CA ALA A 205 -13.91 15.56 -10.50
C ALA A 205 -12.75 15.48 -11.50
N ASN A 206 -12.91 16.05 -12.70
CA ASN A 206 -11.87 16.09 -13.73
C ASN A 206 -10.69 16.98 -13.32
N VAL A 207 -10.92 17.92 -12.42
CA VAL A 207 -9.89 18.82 -11.88
C VAL A 207 -9.17 18.17 -10.70
N MET A 208 -9.95 17.65 -9.75
CA MET A 208 -9.43 17.16 -8.46
C MET A 208 -8.87 15.74 -8.51
N SER A 209 -9.39 14.88 -9.38
CA SER A 209 -9.01 13.47 -9.44
C SER A 209 -8.11 13.21 -10.66
N PRO A 210 -6.87 12.75 -10.45
CA PRO A 210 -5.91 12.56 -11.54
C PRO A 210 -6.31 11.42 -12.46
N ILE A 211 -7.00 10.40 -11.93
CA ILE A 211 -7.51 9.29 -12.76
C ILE A 211 -8.51 9.86 -13.77
N ARG A 212 -9.46 10.70 -13.32
CA ARG A 212 -10.48 11.31 -14.18
C ARG A 212 -9.88 12.32 -15.15
N ALA A 213 -8.90 13.10 -14.70
CA ALA A 213 -8.14 14.00 -15.57
C ALA A 213 -7.47 13.24 -16.74
N ILE A 214 -6.81 12.11 -16.47
CA ILE A 214 -6.20 11.29 -17.53
C ILE A 214 -7.24 10.64 -18.43
N TRP A 215 -8.33 10.11 -17.87
CA TRP A 215 -9.42 9.55 -18.67
C TRP A 215 -10.00 10.59 -19.63
N GLN A 216 -10.13 11.85 -19.21
CA GLN A 216 -10.56 12.93 -20.10
C GLN A 216 -9.53 13.24 -21.19
N VAL A 217 -8.23 13.29 -20.86
CA VAL A 217 -7.15 13.51 -21.85
C VAL A 217 -7.06 12.36 -22.86
N ALA A 218 -7.38 11.14 -22.43
CA ALA A 218 -7.36 9.94 -23.25
C ALA A 218 -8.56 9.83 -24.22
N GLN A 219 -9.57 10.69 -24.07
CA GLN A 219 -10.67 10.77 -25.04
C GLN A 219 -10.25 11.54 -26.31
N PRO A 220 -10.80 11.19 -27.49
CA PRO A 220 -10.56 11.94 -28.71
C PRO A 220 -10.97 13.41 -28.57
N ILE A 221 -10.16 14.33 -29.09
CA ILE A 221 -10.46 15.76 -29.07
C ILE A 221 -11.63 16.00 -30.04
N VAL A 222 -12.84 16.16 -29.50
CA VAL A 222 -14.00 16.66 -30.25
C VAL A 222 -13.92 18.20 -30.24
N GLY A 223 -14.30 18.87 -31.33
CA GLY A 223 -14.05 20.31 -31.61
C GLY A 223 -14.61 21.36 -30.64
N SER A 224 -14.98 21.01 -29.41
CA SER A 224 -15.41 21.93 -28.36
C SER A 224 -14.27 22.81 -27.78
N SER A 225 -13.01 22.59 -28.17
CA SER A 225 -11.85 23.38 -27.72
C SER A 225 -11.64 24.70 -28.49
N VAL A 226 -12.55 25.06 -29.41
CA VAL A 226 -12.40 26.24 -30.30
C VAL A 226 -12.72 27.56 -29.57
N GLY A 227 -13.35 27.53 -28.39
CA GLY A 227 -13.76 28.73 -27.64
C GLY A 227 -12.82 29.21 -26.52
N SER A 228 -11.84 28.40 -26.11
CA SER A 228 -10.96 28.69 -24.95
C SER A 228 -9.57 29.15 -25.39
N ALA A 229 -9.03 30.22 -24.80
CA ALA A 229 -7.69 30.75 -25.12
C ALA A 229 -6.55 29.74 -24.92
N LEU A 230 -6.73 28.75 -24.02
CA LEU A 230 -5.75 27.68 -23.74
C LEU A 230 -6.04 26.37 -24.50
N GLY A 231 -7.15 26.30 -25.25
CA GLY A 231 -7.54 25.14 -26.05
C GLY A 231 -7.49 23.81 -25.27
N VAL A 232 -6.76 22.84 -25.82
CA VAL A 232 -6.58 21.48 -25.25
C VAL A 232 -5.88 21.48 -23.89
N TRP A 233 -5.16 22.55 -23.53
CA TRP A 233 -4.39 22.64 -22.31
C TRP A 233 -5.17 23.13 -21.09
N GLU A 234 -6.38 23.65 -21.26
CA GLU A 234 -7.15 24.26 -20.16
C GLU A 234 -7.36 23.27 -19.00
N HIS A 235 -7.94 22.10 -19.27
CA HIS A 235 -8.21 21.10 -18.23
C HIS A 235 -6.94 20.51 -17.60
N PRO A 236 -5.91 20.09 -18.37
CA PRO A 236 -4.67 19.56 -17.79
C PRO A 236 -3.92 20.57 -16.92
N ILE A 237 -3.87 21.85 -17.35
CA ILE A 237 -3.22 22.91 -16.57
C ILE A 237 -4.00 23.15 -15.28
N LEU A 238 -5.33 23.25 -15.35
CA LEU A 238 -6.14 23.52 -14.18
C LEU A 238 -6.10 22.37 -13.17
N SER A 239 -6.17 21.12 -13.64
CA SER A 239 -5.96 19.94 -12.78
C SER A 239 -4.57 19.96 -12.14
N SER A 240 -3.52 20.17 -12.93
CA SER A 240 -2.14 20.19 -12.40
C SER A 240 -1.89 21.34 -11.42
N ALA A 241 -2.50 22.50 -11.65
CA ALA A 241 -2.42 23.64 -10.72
C ALA A 241 -3.04 23.30 -9.36
N VAL A 242 -4.21 22.64 -9.35
CA VAL A 242 -4.85 22.17 -8.11
C VAL A 242 -3.99 21.11 -7.40
N LEU A 243 -3.46 20.13 -8.13
CA LEU A 243 -2.60 19.09 -7.56
C LEU A 243 -1.31 19.66 -6.96
N LEU A 244 -0.66 20.59 -7.65
CA LEU A 244 0.54 21.27 -7.17
C LEU A 244 0.24 22.23 -6.01
N GLY A 245 -0.91 22.90 -6.02
CA GLY A 245 -1.37 23.73 -4.91
C GLY A 245 -1.57 22.92 -3.61
N LEU A 246 -2.22 21.76 -3.71
CA LEU A 246 -2.36 20.83 -2.60
C LEU A 246 -1.00 20.30 -2.11
N ALA A 247 -0.09 20.00 -3.04
CA ALA A 247 1.27 19.56 -2.68
C ALA A 247 2.04 20.66 -1.92
N ALA A 248 1.96 21.90 -2.39
CA ALA A 248 2.57 23.06 -1.73
C ALA A 248 1.99 23.28 -0.33
N ALA A 249 0.67 23.13 -0.16
CA ALA A 249 0.03 23.21 1.16
C ALA A 249 0.52 22.11 2.13
N LEU A 250 0.69 20.87 1.65
CA LEU A 250 1.23 19.77 2.44
C LEU A 250 2.71 19.99 2.83
N ILE A 251 3.52 20.49 1.90
CA ILE A 251 4.91 20.87 2.17
C ILE A 251 4.94 22.00 3.22
N GLY A 252 4.12 23.03 3.06
CA GLY A 252 4.00 24.13 4.02
C GLY A 252 3.61 23.65 5.41
N LEU A 253 2.60 22.78 5.51
CA LEU A 253 2.19 22.15 6.76
C LEU A 253 3.35 21.36 7.40
N SER A 254 4.10 20.62 6.59
CA SER A 254 5.26 19.84 7.04
C SER A 254 6.35 20.75 7.61
N ILE A 255 6.64 21.88 6.96
CA ILE A 255 7.64 22.85 7.42
C ILE A 255 7.22 23.47 8.75
N LEU A 256 5.94 23.86 8.88
CA LEU A 256 5.40 24.49 10.09
C LEU A 256 5.36 23.52 11.28
N ARG A 257 5.02 22.25 11.05
CA ARG A 257 4.82 21.28 12.13
C ARG A 257 6.01 20.35 12.39
N LEU A 258 7.09 20.43 11.61
CA LEU A 258 8.23 19.48 11.70
C LEU A 258 8.74 19.25 13.12
N ARG A 259 9.06 20.33 13.84
CA ARG A 259 9.60 20.28 15.22
C ARG A 259 8.53 19.97 16.27
N VAL A 260 7.27 20.27 15.98
CA VAL A 260 6.13 19.91 16.85
C VAL A 260 5.85 18.41 16.79
N TRP A 261 5.95 17.82 15.60
CA TRP A 261 5.76 16.39 15.41
C TRP A 261 6.95 15.55 15.87
N ASN A 262 8.16 16.10 15.87
CA ASN A 262 9.38 15.39 16.23
C ASN A 262 10.13 16.11 17.38
N PRO A 263 9.58 16.13 18.62
CA PRO A 263 10.23 16.74 19.77
C PRO A 263 11.43 15.90 20.26
N ASN A 264 12.45 16.56 20.84
CA ASN A 264 13.61 15.90 21.43
C ASN A 264 13.19 15.07 22.65
N ARG A 265 13.34 13.73 22.56
CA ARG A 265 12.90 12.77 23.59
C ARG A 265 13.58 12.94 24.95
N GLU A 266 14.78 13.55 25.02
CA GLU A 266 15.51 13.79 26.28
C GLU A 266 14.75 14.68 27.26
N ARG A 267 14.01 15.70 26.80
CA ARG A 267 13.19 16.53 27.71
C ARG A 267 12.06 15.74 28.39
N ARG A 268 11.58 14.64 27.80
CA ARG A 268 10.43 13.89 28.35
C ARG A 268 10.82 12.87 29.42
N ARG A 269 12.00 12.25 29.33
CA ARG A 269 12.51 11.38 30.41
C ARG A 269 12.84 12.22 31.64
N VAL A 270 13.59 13.30 31.44
CA VAL A 270 13.96 14.25 32.50
C VAL A 270 12.71 14.86 33.15
N SER A 271 11.74 15.39 32.38
CA SER A 271 10.53 15.95 33.00
C SER A 271 9.62 14.92 33.67
N ALA A 272 9.52 13.68 33.18
CA ALA A 272 8.74 12.65 33.87
C ALA A 272 9.40 12.22 35.19
N GLU A 273 10.73 12.14 35.20
CA GLU A 273 11.54 11.81 36.38
C GLU A 273 11.50 12.95 37.43
N TYR A 274 11.45 14.22 37.01
CA TYR A 274 11.30 15.37 37.93
C TYR A 274 9.85 15.68 38.34
N SER A 275 8.83 15.33 37.54
CA SER A 275 7.42 15.63 37.84
C SER A 275 6.78 14.63 38.82
N GLU A 276 7.31 13.41 38.91
CA GLU A 276 6.85 12.43 39.91
C GLU A 276 7.41 12.72 41.32
N ASP A 277 8.47 13.52 41.45
CA ASP A 277 9.13 13.84 42.73
C ASP A 277 8.68 15.17 43.37
N SER A 278 7.82 15.96 42.73
CA SER A 278 7.53 17.33 43.20
C SER A 278 6.04 17.68 43.27
N THR A 279 5.25 16.87 43.98
CA THR A 279 3.98 17.32 44.56
C THR A 279 3.86 16.97 46.04
N PRO A 280 4.32 17.84 46.96
CA PRO A 280 3.85 17.80 48.33
C PRO A 280 2.42 18.36 48.36
N ASN A 281 1.48 17.56 48.85
CA ASN A 281 0.09 17.95 49.13
C ASN A 281 0.04 19.22 49.99
N MET A 282 -0.24 20.38 49.38
CA MET A 282 -0.90 21.48 50.07
C MET A 282 -2.41 21.30 49.92
N ALA A 283 -3.07 21.04 51.04
CA ALA A 283 -4.46 21.39 51.38
C ALA A 283 -5.18 20.24 52.09
N SER A 284 -5.11 20.23 53.43
CA SER A 284 -6.28 20.02 54.30
C SER A 284 -5.85 19.93 55.77
N GLN A 285 -5.97 21.03 56.52
CA GLN A 285 -6.64 21.06 57.83
C GLN A 285 -6.57 22.46 58.44
N HIS A 286 -7.73 23.10 58.52
CA HIS A 286 -8.05 24.11 59.53
C HIS A 286 -8.74 23.40 60.69
N GLY A 287 -8.38 23.73 61.93
CA GLY A 287 -9.09 23.29 63.14
C GLY A 287 -8.29 23.50 64.43
N ALA A 288 -8.66 24.54 65.16
CA ALA A 288 -8.13 25.03 66.45
C ALA A 288 -7.87 23.97 67.55
N SER A 289 -6.86 24.17 68.41
CA SER A 289 -6.98 24.72 69.78
C SER A 289 -5.72 24.49 70.66
N GLN A 290 -5.39 25.56 71.41
CA GLN A 290 -4.64 25.76 72.67
C GLN A 290 -3.68 24.74 73.32
N ASP A 291 -2.67 25.38 73.93
CA ASP A 291 -1.95 25.10 75.19
C ASP A 291 -0.60 24.36 75.20
N GLY A 292 0.36 25.02 75.88
CA GLY A 292 1.22 24.35 76.86
C GLY A 292 2.65 24.01 76.42
N THR A 293 3.58 24.86 76.84
CA THR A 293 4.92 24.59 77.41
C THR A 293 5.60 23.21 77.28
N THR A 294 6.94 23.31 77.34
CA THR A 294 7.96 22.36 77.85
C THR A 294 8.57 21.33 76.89
N GLU A 295 9.88 21.56 76.71
CA GLU A 295 11.00 20.62 76.90
C GLU A 295 11.48 19.68 75.79
N ILE A 296 12.80 19.80 75.64
CA ILE A 296 13.76 18.90 75.04
C ILE A 296 13.72 17.56 75.77
N SER A 297 13.57 16.47 75.03
CA SER A 297 14.32 15.20 75.14
C SER A 297 13.45 13.97 74.87
N SER A 298 14.14 12.90 74.46
CA SER A 298 13.69 11.53 74.19
C SER A 298 13.23 11.24 72.75
N LEU A 299 14.02 10.36 72.11
CA LEU A 299 13.76 9.72 70.83
C LEU A 299 12.35 9.09 70.79
N PRO A 300 11.57 9.32 69.73
CA PRO A 300 10.49 8.42 69.38
C PRO A 300 10.82 7.71 68.07
N ASN A 301 11.06 6.40 68.23
CA ASN A 301 10.61 5.34 67.35
C ASN A 301 11.07 5.34 65.89
N SER A 302 11.70 4.23 65.52
CA SER A 302 11.80 3.74 64.16
C SER A 302 10.43 3.71 63.47
N GLN A 303 9.99 4.83 62.93
CA GLN A 303 8.97 4.83 61.90
C GLN A 303 9.66 4.37 60.64
N GLY A 304 9.55 3.05 60.42
CA GLY A 304 9.92 2.41 59.18
C GLY A 304 9.48 3.30 58.03
N ARG A 305 10.47 3.77 57.27
CA ARG A 305 10.26 4.32 55.96
C ARG A 305 9.49 3.24 55.22
N THR A 306 8.17 3.36 55.15
CA THR A 306 7.34 2.48 54.36
C THR A 306 7.75 2.77 52.93
N ILE A 307 8.75 2.05 52.45
CA ILE A 307 9.02 1.88 51.04
C ILE A 307 7.67 1.42 50.52
N LYS A 308 6.96 2.31 49.80
CA LYS A 308 5.71 1.93 49.13
C LYS A 308 6.09 0.69 48.32
N SER A 309 5.62 -0.48 48.76
CA SER A 309 5.88 -1.71 48.05
C SER A 309 5.39 -1.45 46.64
N TRP A 310 6.28 -1.57 45.65
CA TRP A 310 5.92 -1.57 44.25
C TRP A 310 4.67 -2.43 44.14
N LYS A 311 3.53 -1.82 43.81
CA LYS A 311 2.26 -2.55 43.72
C LYS A 311 2.44 -3.49 42.55
N SER A 312 2.94 -4.70 42.84
CA SER A 312 3.14 -5.76 41.87
C SER A 312 1.78 -5.96 41.26
N ARG A 313 1.64 -5.56 39.99
CA ARG A 313 0.42 -5.86 39.25
C ARG A 313 0.29 -7.37 39.26
N ASP A 314 -0.87 -7.87 39.67
CA ASP A 314 -1.14 -9.31 39.64
C ASP A 314 -0.71 -9.85 38.26
N PRO A 315 0.13 -10.91 38.23
CA PRO A 315 0.62 -11.45 36.98
C PRO A 315 -0.59 -11.85 36.13
N ARG A 316 -0.71 -11.24 34.95
CA ARG A 316 -1.78 -11.58 34.02
C ARG A 316 -1.56 -13.02 33.57
N THR A 317 -2.58 -13.86 33.72
CA THR A 317 -2.55 -15.22 33.19
C THR A 317 -2.32 -15.16 31.68
N MET A 318 -1.19 -15.70 31.24
CA MET A 318 -0.80 -15.77 29.84
C MET A 318 -1.52 -16.95 29.16
N TRP A 319 -1.84 -16.81 27.87
CA TRP A 319 -2.37 -17.94 27.09
C TRP A 319 -1.27 -18.95 26.76
N SER A 320 -1.68 -20.12 26.27
CA SER A 320 -0.75 -21.16 25.79
C SER A 320 0.21 -20.65 24.73
N ASN A 321 -0.25 -19.83 23.78
CA ASN A 321 0.61 -19.13 22.84
C ASN A 321 0.95 -17.72 23.35
N PRO A 322 2.19 -17.48 23.80
CA PRO A 322 2.60 -16.21 24.41
C PRO A 322 2.62 -15.05 23.40
N ILE A 323 2.97 -15.34 22.15
CA ILE A 323 3.08 -14.35 21.07
C ILE A 323 1.68 -13.88 20.69
N LEU A 324 0.75 -14.81 20.47
CA LEU A 324 -0.64 -14.48 20.15
C LEU A 324 -1.28 -13.61 21.24
N TRP A 325 -1.10 -13.99 22.51
CA TRP A 325 -1.57 -13.20 23.65
C TRP A 325 -1.00 -11.79 23.61
N ARG A 326 0.31 -11.65 23.36
CA ARG A 326 0.95 -10.34 23.24
C ARG A 326 0.33 -9.54 22.10
N GLU A 327 0.19 -10.11 20.91
CA GLU A 327 -0.33 -9.40 19.73
C GLU A 327 -1.79 -8.94 19.90
N MET A 328 -2.63 -9.76 20.56
CA MET A 328 -4.05 -9.46 20.73
C MET A 328 -4.37 -8.60 21.96
N CYS A 329 -3.71 -8.88 23.09
CA CYS A 329 -4.08 -8.30 24.39
C CYS A 329 -3.20 -7.10 24.76
N THR A 330 -1.96 -7.04 24.26
CA THR A 330 -1.10 -5.88 24.45
C THR A 330 -1.19 -5.02 23.21
N TRP A 331 -1.28 -3.69 23.36
CA TRP A 331 -1.31 -2.79 22.20
C TRP A 331 0.08 -2.72 21.55
N ALA A 332 0.59 -3.86 21.08
CA ALA A 332 1.93 -4.07 20.55
C ALA A 332 2.23 -3.11 19.38
N TYR A 333 1.19 -2.77 18.60
CA TYR A 333 1.27 -1.83 17.48
C TYR A 333 0.96 -0.36 17.86
N GLY A 334 0.62 -0.11 19.12
CA GLY A 334 0.33 1.20 19.70
C GLY A 334 -1.08 1.74 19.41
N ARG A 335 -1.50 2.72 20.23
CA ARG A 335 -2.83 3.37 20.14
C ARG A 335 -3.10 4.00 18.75
N LYS A 336 -2.03 4.38 18.04
CA LYS A 336 -2.08 5.14 16.78
C LYS A 336 -2.61 4.31 15.59
N VAL A 337 -2.65 2.98 15.69
CA VAL A 337 -3.27 2.11 14.68
C VAL A 337 -4.77 2.38 14.51
N LEU A 338 -5.44 2.91 15.53
CA LEU A 338 -6.85 3.30 15.45
C LEU A 338 -7.13 4.28 14.30
N ILE A 339 -6.16 5.13 13.93
CA ILE A 339 -6.34 6.09 12.83
C ILE A 339 -6.42 5.36 11.48
N ILE A 340 -5.66 4.28 11.31
CA ILE A 340 -5.72 3.43 10.11
C ILE A 340 -7.11 2.78 10.04
N ARG A 341 -7.62 2.26 11.17
CA ARG A 341 -8.95 1.64 11.24
C ARG A 341 -10.07 2.63 10.91
N ILE A 342 -10.04 3.82 11.50
CA ILE A 342 -11.03 4.88 11.23
C ILE A 342 -10.99 5.30 9.75
N ALA A 343 -9.81 5.52 9.20
CA ALA A 343 -9.67 5.87 7.77
C ALA A 343 -10.21 4.76 6.86
N TYR A 344 -9.94 3.50 7.17
CA TYR A 344 -10.49 2.37 6.43
C TYR A 344 -12.01 2.25 6.55
N LEU A 345 -12.58 2.49 7.74
CA LEU A 345 -14.03 2.53 7.96
C LEU A 345 -14.70 3.61 7.12
N ILE A 346 -14.10 4.79 7.00
CA ILE A 346 -14.59 5.88 6.13
C ILE A 346 -14.59 5.41 4.67
N LEU A 347 -13.49 4.82 4.21
CA LEU A 347 -13.39 4.30 2.84
C LEU A 347 -14.45 3.20 2.57
N ALA A 348 -14.62 2.26 3.50
CA ALA A 348 -15.64 1.22 3.42
C ALA A 348 -17.06 1.81 3.41
N ALA A 349 -17.33 2.87 4.17
CA ALA A 349 -18.62 3.56 4.14
C ALA A 349 -18.89 4.23 2.77
N CYS A 350 -17.87 4.85 2.16
CA CYS A 350 -17.98 5.40 0.80
C CYS A 350 -18.32 4.30 -0.22
N VAL A 351 -17.66 3.14 -0.12
CA VAL A 351 -17.91 1.97 -0.99
C VAL A 351 -19.30 1.40 -0.75
N ALA A 352 -19.72 1.25 0.51
CA ALA A 352 -21.07 0.80 0.87
C ALA A 352 -22.14 1.70 0.26
N TYR A 353 -21.96 3.02 0.33
CA TYR A 353 -22.86 3.98 -0.27
C TYR A 353 -22.88 3.86 -1.80
N GLY A 354 -21.71 3.70 -2.45
CA GLY A 354 -21.63 3.45 -3.89
C GLY A 354 -22.37 2.18 -4.31
N LEU A 355 -22.17 1.07 -3.59
CA LEU A 355 -22.88 -0.20 -3.81
C LEU A 355 -24.39 -0.05 -3.61
N TYR A 356 -24.81 0.66 -2.57
CA TYR A 356 -26.23 0.93 -2.32
C TYR A 356 -26.88 1.73 -3.45
N GLN A 357 -26.19 2.74 -3.98
CA GLN A 357 -26.70 3.55 -5.10
C GLN A 357 -26.83 2.72 -6.39
N ILE A 358 -25.86 1.85 -6.68
CA ILE A 358 -25.90 0.90 -7.80
C ILE A 358 -27.05 -0.11 -7.62
N ALA A 359 -27.25 -0.59 -6.40
CA ALA A 359 -28.31 -1.53 -6.09
C ALA A 359 -29.69 -0.89 -6.23
N ARG A 360 -29.87 0.32 -5.71
CA ARG A 360 -31.13 1.08 -5.79
C ARG A 360 -31.51 1.47 -7.22
N SER A 361 -30.54 1.76 -8.08
CA SER A 361 -30.80 2.08 -9.49
C SER A 361 -31.22 0.85 -10.33
N GLY A 362 -31.30 -0.34 -9.72
CA GLY A 362 -31.53 -1.60 -10.42
C GLY A 362 -30.29 -2.11 -11.15
N GLY A 363 -29.14 -1.44 -11.04
CA GLY A 363 -27.87 -1.86 -11.63
C GLY A 363 -27.29 -3.13 -11.00
N ALA A 364 -27.87 -3.59 -9.89
CA ALA A 364 -27.53 -4.87 -9.26
C ALA A 364 -28.37 -6.05 -9.75
N SER A 365 -29.48 -5.87 -10.49
CA SER A 365 -30.29 -7.01 -10.93
C SER A 365 -29.60 -7.81 -12.04
N LEU A 366 -29.56 -9.13 -11.90
CA LEU A 366 -29.02 -10.08 -12.92
C LEU A 366 -29.64 -9.88 -14.32
N ASP A 367 -30.85 -9.32 -14.39
CA ASP A 367 -31.73 -9.36 -15.56
C ASP A 367 -31.61 -8.17 -16.54
N ARG A 368 -30.90 -7.08 -16.18
CA ARG A 368 -30.93 -5.82 -16.99
C ARG A 368 -29.62 -5.32 -17.59
N GLY A 369 -28.47 -5.92 -17.30
CA GLY A 369 -27.19 -5.30 -17.70
C GLY A 369 -26.00 -6.23 -17.93
N TYR A 370 -26.14 -7.53 -17.68
CA TYR A 370 -25.03 -8.45 -17.86
C TYR A 370 -24.64 -8.63 -19.32
N GLN A 371 -25.47 -8.35 -20.32
CA GLN A 371 -25.13 -8.65 -21.72
C GLN A 371 -24.09 -7.71 -22.39
N GLU A 372 -23.89 -6.47 -21.92
CA GLU A 372 -22.98 -5.51 -22.62
C GLU A 372 -21.72 -5.09 -21.83
N GLN A 373 -21.65 -5.27 -20.51
CA GLN A 373 -20.49 -4.86 -19.70
C GLN A 373 -19.60 -6.05 -19.29
N LEU A 374 -18.28 -5.91 -19.49
CA LEU A 374 -17.28 -6.94 -19.17
C LEU A 374 -17.07 -7.16 -17.67
N VAL A 375 -17.34 -6.15 -16.83
CA VAL A 375 -17.19 -6.20 -15.36
C VAL A 375 -18.45 -5.62 -14.74
N ALA A 376 -19.04 -6.33 -13.77
CA ALA A 376 -20.23 -5.86 -13.08
C ALA A 376 -19.96 -4.53 -12.34
N PRO A 377 -20.89 -3.56 -12.37
CA PRO A 377 -20.73 -2.27 -11.69
C PRO A 377 -20.45 -2.38 -10.18
N SER A 378 -20.95 -3.42 -9.51
CA SER A 378 -20.64 -3.70 -8.11
C SER A 378 -19.16 -4.01 -7.87
N VAL A 379 -18.52 -4.73 -8.80
CA VAL A 379 -17.11 -5.11 -8.72
C VAL A 379 -16.19 -3.90 -8.89
N THR A 380 -16.55 -2.93 -9.75
CA THR A 380 -15.71 -1.74 -9.98
C THR A 380 -15.56 -0.86 -8.74
N VAL A 381 -16.57 -0.83 -7.86
CA VAL A 381 -16.54 -0.09 -6.60
C VAL A 381 -15.91 -0.92 -5.46
N LEU A 382 -16.14 -2.23 -5.42
CA LEU A 382 -15.63 -3.10 -4.36
C LEU A 382 -14.17 -3.51 -4.53
N ALA A 383 -13.71 -3.76 -5.76
CA ALA A 383 -12.37 -4.28 -6.03
C ALA A 383 -11.22 -3.41 -5.48
N PRO A 384 -11.25 -2.06 -5.60
CA PRO A 384 -10.22 -1.22 -5.00
C PRO A 384 -10.12 -1.40 -3.47
N LEU A 385 -11.26 -1.49 -2.76
CA LEU A 385 -11.28 -1.70 -1.31
C LEU A 385 -10.63 -3.03 -0.91
N LEU A 386 -10.92 -4.10 -1.68
CA LEU A 386 -10.32 -5.42 -1.48
C LEU A 386 -8.79 -5.37 -1.65
N VAL A 387 -8.32 -4.73 -2.72
CA VAL A 387 -6.88 -4.56 -2.97
C VAL A 387 -6.21 -3.76 -1.83
N PHE A 388 -6.85 -2.69 -1.35
CA PHE A 388 -6.33 -1.94 -0.20
C PHE A 388 -6.31 -2.77 1.08
N SER A 389 -7.33 -3.62 1.32
CA SER A 389 -7.33 -4.55 2.47
C SER A 389 -6.10 -5.45 2.44
N LEU A 390 -5.88 -6.12 1.31
CA LEU A 390 -4.74 -7.03 1.12
C LEU A 390 -3.41 -6.30 1.33
N ILE A 391 -3.24 -5.11 0.73
CA ILE A 391 -2.03 -4.29 0.90
C ILE A 391 -1.76 -3.96 2.38
N LEU A 392 -2.81 -3.63 3.14
CA LEU A 392 -2.67 -3.21 4.52
C LEU A 392 -2.39 -4.39 5.45
N ILE A 393 -3.05 -5.54 5.24
CA ILE A 393 -2.76 -6.80 5.93
C ILE A 393 -1.30 -7.21 5.66
N ASN A 394 -0.87 -7.16 4.39
CA ASN A 394 0.51 -7.45 4.00
C ASN A 394 1.53 -6.57 4.74
N ALA A 395 1.31 -5.26 4.71
CA ALA A 395 2.24 -4.30 5.27
C ALA A 395 2.35 -4.46 6.80
N LEU A 396 1.24 -4.81 7.48
CA LEU A 396 1.28 -5.10 8.91
C LEU A 396 2.01 -6.41 9.19
N ALA A 397 1.77 -7.44 8.38
CA ALA A 397 2.44 -8.73 8.49
C ALA A 397 3.96 -8.58 8.38
N VAL A 398 4.47 -7.84 7.38
CA VAL A 398 5.90 -7.52 7.29
C VAL A 398 6.39 -6.81 8.55
N ASN A 399 5.69 -5.75 8.97
CA ASN A 399 6.09 -4.95 10.13
C ASN A 399 6.03 -5.74 11.44
N SER A 400 5.17 -6.76 11.56
CA SER A 400 5.07 -7.60 12.76
C SER A 400 6.36 -8.35 13.05
N VAL A 401 7.11 -8.71 12.01
CA VAL A 401 8.41 -9.40 12.10
C VAL A 401 9.54 -8.37 12.13
N THR A 402 9.54 -7.42 11.21
CA THR A 402 10.67 -6.50 11.09
C THR A 402 10.77 -5.52 12.26
N ASN A 403 9.66 -5.18 12.92
CA ASN A 403 9.68 -4.35 14.12
C ASN A 403 10.33 -5.06 15.32
N GLU A 404 10.27 -6.39 15.40
CA GLU A 404 10.99 -7.15 16.44
C GLU A 404 12.48 -7.20 16.15
N ARG A 405 12.83 -7.40 14.87
CA ARG A 405 14.23 -7.38 14.44
C ARG A 405 14.87 -6.00 14.64
N ASP A 406 14.20 -4.94 14.18
CA ASP A 406 14.71 -3.58 14.31
C ASP A 406 14.80 -3.13 15.80
N ALA A 407 14.05 -3.78 16.69
CA ALA A 407 14.14 -3.59 18.13
C ALA A 407 15.23 -4.46 18.81
N GLY A 408 15.91 -5.35 18.08
CA GLY A 408 16.86 -6.32 18.64
C GLY A 408 16.22 -7.42 19.48
N ALA A 409 14.89 -7.55 19.44
CA ALA A 409 14.16 -8.55 20.22
C ALA A 409 14.10 -9.92 19.54
N LEU A 410 14.30 -9.98 18.22
CA LEU A 410 14.24 -11.23 17.46
C LEU A 410 15.33 -12.22 17.91
N ASP A 411 16.56 -11.74 18.11
CA ASP A 411 17.68 -12.57 18.60
C ASP A 411 17.42 -13.09 20.03
N LEU A 412 16.73 -12.31 20.86
CA LEU A 412 16.31 -12.74 22.20
C LEU A 412 15.22 -13.81 22.12
N LEU A 413 14.22 -13.65 21.25
CA LEU A 413 13.18 -14.64 21.03
C LEU A 413 13.75 -15.97 20.54
N LEU A 414 14.81 -15.93 19.73
CA LEU A 414 15.53 -17.12 19.27
C LEU A 414 16.29 -17.87 20.38
N VAL A 415 16.47 -17.28 21.56
CA VAL A 415 17.09 -17.96 22.73
C VAL A 415 16.02 -18.45 23.72
N THR A 416 14.75 -18.11 23.49
CA THR A 416 13.63 -18.58 24.33
C THR A 416 13.10 -19.95 23.91
N GLU A 417 12.27 -20.57 24.76
CA GLU A 417 11.61 -21.86 24.48
C GLU A 417 10.44 -21.77 23.47
N ILE A 418 10.24 -20.62 22.81
CA ILE A 418 9.15 -20.42 21.87
C ILE A 418 9.37 -21.29 20.62
N THR A 419 8.37 -22.09 20.27
CA THR A 419 8.43 -22.93 19.08
C THR A 419 8.22 -22.13 17.78
N PRO A 420 8.76 -22.58 16.64
CA PRO A 420 8.51 -21.99 15.32
C PRO A 420 7.01 -21.85 15.02
N PHE A 421 6.24 -22.87 15.40
CA PHE A 421 4.79 -22.90 15.25
C PHE A 421 4.13 -21.80 16.06
N ASP A 422 4.48 -21.66 17.34
CA ASP A 422 3.93 -20.61 18.19
C ASP A 422 4.26 -19.22 17.67
N PHE A 423 5.47 -19.04 17.13
CA PHE A 423 5.89 -17.79 16.52
C PHE A 423 5.09 -17.46 15.26
N ILE A 424 5.10 -18.31 14.24
CA ILE A 424 4.51 -18.00 12.95
C ILE A 424 2.98 -17.91 13.04
N PHE A 425 2.31 -18.89 13.65
CA PHE A 425 0.85 -18.83 13.79
C PHE A 425 0.41 -17.73 14.75
N GLY A 426 1.16 -17.49 15.83
CA GLY A 426 0.91 -16.35 16.73
C GLY A 426 0.96 -15.01 16.00
N LYS A 427 1.89 -14.85 15.05
CA LYS A 427 1.99 -13.67 14.18
C LYS A 427 0.85 -13.58 13.18
N ILE A 428 0.53 -14.67 12.46
CA ILE A 428 -0.56 -14.69 11.48
C ILE A 428 -1.89 -14.30 12.14
N PHE A 429 -2.28 -15.00 13.20
CA PHE A 429 -3.54 -14.71 13.89
C PHE A 429 -3.52 -13.36 14.59
N GLY A 430 -2.38 -12.93 15.15
CA GLY A 430 -2.22 -11.61 15.74
C GLY A 430 -2.47 -10.48 14.72
N VAL A 431 -1.87 -10.59 13.52
CA VAL A 431 -2.06 -9.63 12.42
C VAL A 431 -3.50 -9.61 11.94
N LEU A 432 -4.10 -10.77 11.68
CA LEU A 432 -5.49 -10.88 11.22
C LEU A 432 -6.47 -10.33 12.27
N TYR A 433 -6.21 -10.54 13.56
CA TYR A 433 -7.04 -9.97 14.63
C TYR A 433 -6.91 -8.44 14.71
N VAL A 434 -5.69 -7.91 14.61
CA VAL A 434 -5.45 -6.46 14.62
C VAL A 434 -6.05 -5.78 13.38
N MET A 435 -6.19 -6.51 12.27
CA MET A 435 -6.75 -6.04 11.00
C MET A 435 -8.15 -6.59 10.72
N LYS A 436 -8.85 -7.08 11.75
CA LYS A 436 -10.15 -7.74 11.59
C LYS A 436 -11.17 -6.89 10.83
N GLU A 437 -11.11 -5.57 10.96
CA GLU A 437 -11.99 -4.66 10.23
C GLU A 437 -11.72 -4.72 8.71
N MET A 438 -10.47 -4.90 8.29
CA MET A 438 -10.11 -5.04 6.88
C MET A 438 -10.42 -6.41 6.30
N VAL A 439 -10.46 -7.45 7.14
CA VAL A 439 -10.90 -8.80 6.76
C VAL A 439 -12.43 -8.87 6.68
N ILE A 440 -13.12 -8.38 7.72
CA ILE A 440 -14.57 -8.58 7.88
C ILE A 440 -15.38 -7.60 7.01
N LEU A 441 -14.97 -6.34 6.87
CA LEU A 441 -15.78 -5.34 6.15
C LEU A 441 -15.99 -5.69 4.67
N PRO A 442 -14.98 -6.09 3.89
CA PRO A 442 -15.21 -6.48 2.50
C PRO A 442 -16.16 -7.67 2.37
N ILE A 443 -16.08 -8.64 3.29
CA ILE A 443 -17.00 -9.77 3.38
C ILE A 443 -18.43 -9.29 3.64
N LEU A 444 -18.61 -8.38 4.61
CA LEU A 444 -19.92 -7.80 4.90
C LEU A 444 -20.49 -7.00 3.71
N LEU A 445 -19.64 -6.31 2.96
CA LEU A 445 -20.08 -5.52 1.80
C LEU A 445 -20.60 -6.39 0.64
N LEU A 446 -20.19 -7.66 0.54
CA LEU A 446 -20.77 -8.61 -0.42
C LEU A 446 -22.24 -8.93 -0.14
N LEU A 447 -22.71 -8.73 1.10
CA LEU A 447 -24.11 -8.95 1.44
C LEU A 447 -25.04 -7.96 0.75
N ILE A 448 -24.54 -6.77 0.39
CA ILE A 448 -25.34 -5.76 -0.33
C ILE A 448 -25.76 -6.27 -1.71
N PRO A 449 -24.85 -6.59 -2.66
CA PRO A 449 -25.26 -7.12 -3.95
C PRO A 449 -26.01 -8.45 -3.84
N TRP A 450 -25.71 -9.29 -2.84
CA TRP A 450 -26.47 -10.52 -2.58
C TRP A 450 -27.94 -10.23 -2.21
N PHE A 451 -28.20 -9.30 -1.29
CA PHE A 451 -29.55 -8.95 -0.84
C PHE A 451 -30.41 -8.36 -1.97
N TYR A 452 -29.79 -7.61 -2.90
CA TYR A 452 -30.46 -7.04 -4.07
C TYR A 452 -30.50 -7.98 -5.29
N GLY A 453 -30.14 -9.26 -5.12
CA GLY A 453 -30.23 -10.28 -6.16
C GLY A 453 -29.17 -10.17 -7.27
N GLY A 454 -28.07 -9.47 -7.04
CA GLY A 454 -26.93 -9.34 -7.96
C GLY A 454 -25.83 -10.37 -7.76
N LEU A 455 -25.95 -11.23 -6.75
CA LEU A 455 -24.98 -12.26 -6.44
C LEU A 455 -25.72 -13.49 -5.90
N SER A 456 -25.47 -14.67 -6.46
CA SER A 456 -26.07 -15.93 -6.00
C SER A 456 -25.50 -16.34 -4.63
N THR A 457 -26.22 -17.18 -3.89
CA THR A 457 -25.75 -17.72 -2.60
C THR A 457 -24.46 -18.54 -2.75
N GLU A 458 -24.33 -19.29 -3.84
CA GLU A 458 -23.12 -20.05 -4.17
C GLU A 458 -21.93 -19.12 -4.42
N ASN A 459 -22.11 -18.09 -5.25
CA ASN A 459 -21.06 -17.11 -5.56
C ASN A 459 -20.66 -16.29 -4.31
N LEU A 460 -21.57 -16.12 -3.35
CA LEU A 460 -21.25 -15.50 -2.05
C LEU A 460 -20.27 -16.36 -1.28
N ILE A 461 -20.55 -17.65 -1.15
CA ILE A 461 -19.69 -18.60 -0.43
C ILE A 461 -18.32 -18.69 -1.10
N PHE A 462 -18.28 -18.83 -2.43
CA PHE A 462 -17.03 -18.86 -3.19
C PHE A 462 -16.20 -17.60 -2.97
N SER A 463 -16.83 -16.43 -3.02
CA SER A 463 -16.14 -15.15 -2.83
C SER A 463 -15.60 -15.00 -1.41
N ILE A 464 -16.36 -15.41 -0.39
CA ILE A 464 -15.92 -15.35 1.01
C ILE A 464 -14.71 -16.25 1.26
N ILE A 465 -14.78 -17.50 0.83
CA ILE A 465 -13.67 -18.45 1.02
C ILE A 465 -12.43 -17.99 0.23
N ALA A 466 -12.62 -17.55 -1.01
CA ALA A 466 -11.52 -17.02 -1.82
C ALA A 466 -10.87 -15.81 -1.12
N MET A 467 -11.64 -14.85 -0.60
CA MET A 467 -11.10 -13.71 0.15
C MET A 467 -10.28 -14.13 1.36
N LEU A 468 -10.76 -15.07 2.17
CA LEU A 468 -10.03 -15.56 3.34
C LEU A 468 -8.71 -16.24 2.96
N VAL A 469 -8.70 -17.01 1.87
CA VAL A 469 -7.46 -17.60 1.33
C VAL A 469 -6.48 -16.51 0.87
N MET A 470 -6.99 -15.46 0.22
CA MET A 470 -6.16 -14.33 -0.21
C MET A 470 -5.59 -13.54 0.98
N ASP A 471 -6.38 -13.29 2.02
CA ASP A 471 -5.92 -12.62 3.24
C ASP A 471 -4.80 -13.42 3.92
N LEU A 472 -4.96 -14.75 3.99
CA LEU A 472 -3.98 -15.64 4.57
C LEU A 472 -2.70 -15.69 3.72
N PHE A 473 -2.81 -15.80 2.40
CA PHE A 473 -1.68 -15.74 1.47
C PHE A 473 -0.88 -14.45 1.63
N VAL A 474 -1.58 -13.31 1.61
CA VAL A 474 -0.94 -12.00 1.68
C VAL A 474 -0.33 -11.73 3.06
N CYS A 475 -0.92 -12.25 4.14
CA CYS A 475 -0.33 -12.25 5.47
C CYS A 475 0.96 -13.09 5.51
N MET A 476 0.93 -14.32 5.00
CA MET A 476 2.11 -15.20 4.98
C MET A 476 3.24 -14.63 4.11
N LEU A 477 2.90 -14.08 2.94
CA LEU A 477 3.85 -13.37 2.08
C LEU A 477 4.54 -12.23 2.82
N GLY A 478 3.78 -11.46 3.61
CA GLY A 478 4.34 -10.38 4.42
C GLY A 478 5.31 -10.88 5.50
N ILE A 479 4.94 -11.93 6.24
CA ILE A 479 5.81 -12.56 7.24
C ILE A 479 7.08 -13.09 6.57
N HIS A 480 6.95 -13.80 5.45
CA HIS A 480 8.05 -14.35 4.65
C HIS A 480 9.04 -13.27 4.22
N CYS A 481 8.56 -12.18 3.60
CA CYS A 481 9.41 -11.06 3.24
C CYS A 481 10.03 -10.36 4.45
N GLY A 482 9.32 -10.29 5.58
CA GLY A 482 9.81 -9.72 6.84
C GLY A 482 11.03 -10.49 7.40
N MET A 483 11.01 -11.82 7.31
CA MET A 483 12.11 -12.68 7.75
C MET A 483 13.32 -12.59 6.81
N ILE A 484 13.10 -12.62 5.49
CA ILE A 484 14.17 -12.64 4.48
C ILE A 484 14.97 -11.33 4.43
N TYR A 485 14.27 -10.20 4.38
CA TYR A 485 14.90 -8.91 4.05
C TYR A 485 15.29 -8.14 5.31
N PHE A 486 16.59 -7.92 5.51
CA PHE A 486 17.16 -7.26 6.69
C PHE A 486 16.65 -5.83 6.96
N GLN A 487 16.32 -5.06 5.91
CA GLN A 487 15.80 -3.70 6.09
C GLN A 487 14.27 -3.69 5.97
N SER A 488 13.58 -3.16 6.99
CA SER A 488 12.11 -3.02 7.01
C SER A 488 11.56 -2.40 5.73
N ARG A 489 12.17 -1.33 5.24
CA ARG A 489 11.77 -0.68 3.98
C ARG A 489 11.85 -1.60 2.78
N THR A 490 12.94 -2.37 2.63
CA THR A 490 13.09 -3.27 1.48
C THR A 490 12.10 -4.42 1.58
N ALA A 491 11.87 -4.96 2.79
CA ALA A 491 10.90 -6.01 3.04
C ALA A 491 9.47 -5.58 2.67
N ILE A 492 9.05 -4.38 3.12
CA ILE A 492 7.73 -3.84 2.82
C ILE A 492 7.63 -3.52 1.33
N GLY A 493 8.66 -2.93 0.73
CA GLY A 493 8.66 -2.57 -0.68
C GLY A 493 8.59 -3.78 -1.62
N THR A 494 9.32 -4.87 -1.31
CA THR A 494 9.28 -6.10 -2.12
C THR A 494 7.94 -6.80 -1.95
N SER A 495 7.44 -6.94 -0.72
CA SER A 495 6.15 -7.58 -0.44
C SER A 495 4.95 -6.82 -1.03
N LEU A 496 4.95 -5.48 -0.97
CA LEU A 496 3.94 -4.69 -1.66
C LEU A 496 4.11 -4.77 -3.18
N GLY A 497 5.34 -4.77 -3.69
CA GLY A 497 5.63 -4.92 -5.11
C GLY A 497 5.11 -6.24 -5.69
N THR A 498 5.25 -7.36 -4.95
CA THR A 498 4.72 -8.67 -5.36
C THR A 498 3.20 -8.70 -5.37
N VAL A 499 2.54 -8.13 -4.36
CA VAL A 499 1.08 -7.93 -4.32
C VAL A 499 0.63 -7.11 -5.55
N PHE A 500 1.23 -5.95 -5.78
CA PHE A 500 0.90 -5.11 -6.94
C PHE A 500 1.10 -5.83 -8.28
N PHE A 501 2.20 -6.59 -8.42
CA PHE A 501 2.46 -7.36 -9.62
C PHE A 501 1.39 -8.44 -9.86
N LEU A 502 1.04 -9.22 -8.83
CA LEU A 502 0.07 -10.31 -8.96
C LEU A 502 -1.36 -9.83 -9.24
N PHE A 503 -1.78 -8.70 -8.66
CA PHE A 503 -3.14 -8.18 -8.87
C PHE A 503 -3.22 -7.22 -10.05
N LEU A 504 -2.47 -6.12 -9.99
CA LEU A 504 -2.57 -5.08 -11.01
C LEU A 504 -1.84 -5.48 -12.29
N GLY A 505 -0.66 -6.09 -12.17
CA GLY A 505 0.13 -6.53 -13.33
C GLY A 505 -0.61 -7.57 -14.16
N VAL A 506 -1.07 -8.64 -13.51
CA VAL A 506 -1.83 -9.70 -14.20
C VAL A 506 -3.17 -9.19 -14.74
N ALA A 507 -3.92 -8.38 -13.97
CA ALA A 507 -5.17 -7.82 -14.45
C ALA A 507 -4.98 -6.91 -15.67
N THR A 508 -3.88 -6.13 -15.71
CA THR A 508 -3.55 -5.30 -16.88
C THR A 508 -3.24 -6.18 -18.09
N CYS A 509 -2.45 -7.25 -17.92
CA CYS A 509 -2.18 -8.20 -19.00
C CYS A 509 -3.45 -8.86 -19.53
N MET A 510 -4.38 -9.18 -18.63
CA MET A 510 -5.66 -9.77 -19.01
C MET A 510 -6.55 -8.78 -19.75
N LEU A 511 -6.69 -7.54 -19.27
CA LEU A 511 -7.42 -6.48 -19.98
C LEU A 511 -6.91 -6.31 -21.42
N ILE A 512 -5.59 -6.38 -21.61
CA ILE A 512 -4.99 -6.32 -22.94
C ILE A 512 -5.44 -7.50 -23.81
N MET A 513 -5.35 -8.72 -23.29
CA MET A 513 -5.74 -9.92 -24.03
C MET A 513 -7.24 -9.89 -24.40
N LEU A 514 -8.07 -9.44 -23.47
CA LEU A 514 -9.52 -9.40 -23.57
C LEU A 514 -10.03 -8.41 -24.60
N MET A 515 -9.36 -7.27 -24.76
CA MET A 515 -9.74 -6.25 -25.74
C MET A 515 -9.61 -6.74 -27.18
N PHE A 516 -8.97 -7.89 -27.43
CA PHE A 516 -8.65 -8.36 -28.77
C PHE A 516 -8.84 -9.88 -28.94
N ARG A 517 -10.08 -10.35 -28.73
CA ARG A 517 -10.49 -11.78 -28.71
C ARG A 517 -10.27 -12.62 -30.01
N GLY A 518 -9.50 -12.14 -30.99
CA GLY A 518 -9.41 -12.76 -32.34
C GLY A 518 -8.09 -13.47 -32.71
N SER A 519 -7.02 -13.41 -31.90
CA SER A 519 -5.70 -13.95 -32.31
C SER A 519 -4.85 -14.45 -31.13
N PHE A 520 -5.36 -15.46 -30.40
CA PHE A 520 -4.68 -16.04 -29.24
C PHE A 520 -3.23 -16.46 -29.53
N GLY A 521 -2.99 -17.08 -30.69
CA GLY A 521 -1.65 -17.55 -31.07
C GLY A 521 -0.59 -16.43 -31.13
N ARG A 522 -0.97 -15.22 -31.56
CA ARG A 522 -0.06 -14.07 -31.64
C ARG A 522 0.11 -13.35 -30.29
N GLN A 523 -0.81 -13.57 -29.36
CA GLN A 523 -0.77 -13.04 -28.00
C GLN A 523 0.12 -13.86 -27.08
N LEU A 524 0.29 -15.16 -27.39
CA LEU A 524 0.97 -16.09 -26.50
C LEU A 524 2.42 -15.68 -26.19
N ALA A 525 3.18 -15.22 -27.18
CA ALA A 525 4.58 -14.83 -26.99
C ALA A 525 4.79 -13.65 -26.03
N PRO A 526 4.17 -12.46 -26.24
CA PRO A 526 4.32 -11.34 -25.31
C PRO A 526 3.68 -11.62 -23.95
N PHE A 527 2.61 -12.42 -23.92
CA PHE A 527 2.01 -12.90 -22.68
C PHE A 527 2.99 -13.76 -21.86
N LEU A 528 3.60 -14.77 -22.49
CA LEU A 528 4.63 -15.60 -21.86
C LEU A 528 5.83 -14.77 -21.43
N MET A 529 6.23 -13.74 -22.18
CA MET A 529 7.30 -12.83 -21.76
C MET A 529 6.97 -12.14 -20.43
N ILE A 530 5.75 -11.60 -20.29
CA ILE A 530 5.35 -10.91 -19.05
C ILE A 530 5.19 -11.90 -17.90
N ILE A 531 4.62 -13.08 -18.13
CA ILE A 531 4.45 -14.09 -17.08
C ILE A 531 5.78 -14.69 -16.65
N LEU A 532 6.66 -15.06 -17.58
CA LEU A 532 7.96 -15.63 -17.24
C LEU A 532 8.88 -14.57 -16.64
N GLY A 533 8.90 -13.35 -17.20
CA GLY A 533 9.62 -12.21 -16.63
C GLY A 533 9.10 -11.86 -15.24
N GLY A 534 7.78 -11.81 -15.07
CA GLY A 534 7.13 -11.60 -13.79
C GLY A 534 7.40 -12.71 -12.77
N GLY A 535 7.38 -13.97 -13.21
CA GLY A 535 7.70 -15.14 -12.40
C GLY A 535 9.17 -15.16 -11.95
N THR A 536 10.11 -14.76 -12.81
CA THR A 536 11.51 -14.57 -12.39
C THR A 536 11.62 -13.44 -11.35
N GLY A 537 10.91 -12.33 -11.52
CA GLY A 537 10.85 -11.26 -10.53
C GLY A 537 10.29 -11.72 -9.19
N LEU A 538 9.22 -12.52 -9.22
CA LEU A 538 8.59 -13.11 -8.04
C LEU A 538 9.52 -14.11 -7.33
N TYR A 539 10.24 -14.93 -8.09
CA TYR A 539 11.26 -15.84 -7.57
C TYR A 539 12.40 -15.08 -6.89
N LEU A 540 12.89 -13.98 -7.49
CA LEU A 540 13.91 -13.15 -6.85
C LEU A 540 13.40 -12.47 -5.57
N ALA A 541 12.10 -12.11 -5.53
CA ALA A 541 11.49 -11.49 -4.37
C ALA A 541 11.27 -12.47 -3.20
N ILE A 542 10.88 -13.71 -3.48
CA ILE A 542 10.45 -14.69 -2.46
C ILE A 542 11.54 -15.75 -2.19
N GLY A 543 12.27 -16.19 -3.22
CA GLY A 543 13.20 -17.33 -3.16
C GLY A 543 14.69 -16.98 -3.08
N SER A 544 15.08 -15.70 -3.11
CA SER A 544 16.51 -15.32 -3.23
C SER A 544 17.41 -15.74 -2.07
N ARG A 545 16.87 -15.93 -0.86
CA ARG A 545 17.65 -16.38 0.31
C ARG A 545 17.33 -17.80 0.76
N ASN A 546 16.09 -18.24 0.57
CA ASN A 546 15.66 -19.60 0.92
C ASN A 546 14.97 -20.23 -0.31
N PRO A 547 15.76 -20.70 -1.30
CA PRO A 547 15.20 -21.29 -2.51
C PRO A 547 14.68 -22.71 -2.19
N SER A 548 13.42 -22.96 -2.54
CA SER A 548 12.83 -24.29 -2.50
C SER A 548 12.15 -24.61 -3.83
N PRO A 549 12.07 -25.89 -4.25
CA PRO A 549 11.33 -26.27 -5.45
C PRO A 549 9.87 -25.80 -5.42
N ALA A 550 9.24 -25.80 -4.23
CA ALA A 550 7.89 -25.31 -4.03
C ALA A 550 7.77 -23.79 -4.28
N ILE A 551 8.73 -22.98 -3.82
CA ILE A 551 8.77 -21.53 -4.08
C ILE A 551 9.02 -21.25 -5.56
N THR A 552 9.91 -22.00 -6.20
CA THR A 552 10.15 -21.88 -7.65
C THR A 552 8.87 -22.16 -8.43
N LEU A 553 8.22 -23.30 -8.15
CA LEU A 553 6.98 -23.70 -8.80
C LEU A 553 5.86 -22.65 -8.57
N THR A 554 5.73 -22.17 -7.34
CA THR A 554 4.78 -21.10 -6.99
C THR A 554 5.04 -19.82 -7.77
N SER A 555 6.31 -19.41 -7.90
CA SER A 555 6.69 -18.14 -8.53
C SER A 555 6.30 -18.09 -10.01
N PHE A 556 6.40 -19.21 -10.72
CA PHE A 556 6.04 -19.29 -12.14
C PHE A 556 4.58 -19.68 -12.40
N LEU A 557 3.95 -20.46 -11.51
CA LEU A 557 2.54 -20.84 -11.68
C LEU A 557 1.56 -19.77 -11.24
N LEU A 558 1.85 -19.01 -10.17
CA LEU A 558 0.89 -18.03 -9.65
C LEU A 558 0.43 -17.03 -10.72
N PRO A 559 1.32 -16.34 -11.47
CA PRO A 559 0.87 -15.37 -12.48
C PRO A 559 0.05 -16.02 -13.61
N PHE A 560 0.33 -17.28 -13.92
CA PHE A 560 -0.41 -18.05 -14.93
C PHE A 560 -1.79 -18.47 -14.43
N LEU A 561 -1.88 -19.00 -13.22
CA LEU A 561 -3.14 -19.45 -12.62
C LEU A 561 -4.06 -18.28 -12.29
N THR A 562 -3.52 -17.13 -11.88
CA THR A 562 -4.31 -15.92 -11.68
C THR A 562 -4.85 -15.39 -12.99
N PHE A 563 -4.05 -15.41 -14.05
CA PHE A 563 -4.52 -15.08 -15.39
C PHE A 563 -5.62 -16.04 -15.86
N PHE A 564 -5.45 -17.35 -15.64
CA PHE A 564 -6.45 -18.37 -15.96
C PHE A 564 -7.76 -18.09 -15.20
N ALA A 565 -7.69 -17.82 -13.90
CA ALA A 565 -8.85 -17.47 -13.08
C ALA A 565 -9.57 -16.21 -13.59
N ILE A 566 -8.85 -15.14 -13.94
CA ILE A 566 -9.46 -13.93 -14.49
C ILE A 566 -10.10 -14.22 -15.85
N THR A 567 -9.46 -15.03 -16.69
CA THR A 567 -9.99 -15.42 -18.00
C THR A 567 -11.28 -16.22 -17.86
N SER A 568 -11.30 -17.22 -16.98
CA SER A 568 -12.50 -17.99 -16.65
C SER A 568 -13.62 -17.11 -16.10
N PHE A 569 -13.31 -16.15 -15.22
CA PHE A 569 -14.30 -15.19 -14.71
C PHE A 569 -14.96 -14.39 -15.84
N ILE A 570 -14.20 -14.02 -16.87
CA ILE A 570 -14.71 -13.23 -18.00
C ILE A 570 -15.40 -14.08 -19.07
N LEU A 571 -15.05 -15.36 -19.18
CA LEU A 571 -15.76 -16.32 -20.03
C LEU A 571 -17.17 -16.65 -19.51
N ARG A 572 -17.48 -16.28 -18.26
CA ARG A 572 -18.78 -16.45 -17.57
C ARG A 572 -19.14 -17.93 -17.36
N ASP A 573 -20.07 -18.18 -16.44
CA ASP A 573 -20.55 -19.52 -16.06
C ASP A 573 -19.44 -20.51 -15.66
N GLN A 574 -18.33 -20.00 -15.13
CA GLN A 574 -17.16 -20.76 -14.71
C GLN A 574 -16.75 -20.42 -13.26
N GLU A 575 -17.70 -20.02 -12.42
CA GLU A 575 -17.42 -19.52 -11.07
C GLU A 575 -16.72 -20.56 -10.19
N LEU A 576 -17.10 -21.83 -10.31
CA LEU A 576 -16.43 -22.94 -9.62
C LEU A 576 -14.97 -23.10 -10.08
N THR A 577 -14.69 -22.93 -11.38
CA THR A 577 -13.33 -22.99 -11.93
C THR A 577 -12.47 -21.85 -11.41
N VAL A 578 -13.02 -20.63 -11.36
CA VAL A 578 -12.35 -19.47 -10.78
C VAL A 578 -12.06 -19.70 -9.30
N PHE A 579 -13.06 -20.13 -8.55
CA PHE A 579 -12.98 -20.42 -7.12
C PHE A 579 -11.88 -21.45 -6.82
N SER A 580 -11.98 -22.62 -7.44
CA SER A 580 -11.02 -23.72 -7.25
C SER A 580 -9.60 -23.34 -7.63
N THR A 581 -9.42 -22.62 -8.74
CA THR A 581 -8.09 -22.14 -9.17
C THR A 581 -7.49 -21.20 -8.14
N ILE A 582 -8.25 -20.21 -7.67
CA ILE A 582 -7.76 -19.24 -6.67
C ILE A 582 -7.43 -19.95 -5.36
N VAL A 583 -8.35 -20.77 -4.84
CA VAL A 583 -8.14 -21.45 -3.56
C VAL A 583 -6.92 -22.37 -3.62
N VAL A 584 -6.82 -23.22 -4.64
CA VAL A 584 -5.70 -24.18 -4.74
C VAL A 584 -4.37 -23.46 -4.95
N SER A 585 -4.31 -22.51 -5.88
CA SER A 585 -3.05 -21.83 -6.22
C SER A 585 -2.48 -21.02 -5.06
N TYR A 586 -3.32 -20.24 -4.38
CA TYR A 586 -2.87 -19.36 -3.30
C TYR A 586 -2.72 -20.11 -1.96
N ALA A 587 -3.50 -21.17 -1.70
CA ALA A 587 -3.25 -22.06 -0.57
C ALA A 587 -1.92 -22.79 -0.74
N PHE A 588 -1.63 -23.32 -1.94
CA PHE A 588 -0.34 -23.94 -2.23
C PHE A 588 0.81 -22.96 -2.07
N ALA A 589 0.67 -21.74 -2.60
CA ALA A 589 1.69 -20.69 -2.44
C ALA A 589 1.95 -20.34 -0.97
N THR A 590 0.89 -20.28 -0.17
CA THR A 590 1.00 -20.08 1.28
C THR A 590 1.80 -21.21 1.92
N ALA A 591 1.44 -22.46 1.64
CA ALA A 591 2.15 -23.63 2.17
C ALA A 591 3.63 -23.65 1.74
N ALA A 592 3.91 -23.29 0.49
CA ALA A 592 5.26 -23.21 -0.05
C ALA A 592 6.16 -22.18 0.66
N MET A 593 5.57 -21.12 1.23
CA MET A 593 6.28 -20.15 2.07
C MET A 593 6.30 -20.58 3.56
N LEU A 594 5.23 -21.19 4.05
CA LEU A 594 5.06 -21.55 5.46
C LEU A 594 5.97 -22.70 5.89
N ILE A 595 6.07 -23.76 5.09
CA ILE A 595 6.82 -24.97 5.45
C ILE A 595 8.33 -24.67 5.61
N PRO A 596 9.02 -24.00 4.66
CA PRO A 596 10.41 -23.63 4.85
C PRO A 596 10.62 -22.75 6.08
N ALA A 597 9.73 -21.79 6.32
CA ALA A 597 9.81 -20.89 7.47
C ALA A 597 9.72 -21.64 8.81
N LEU A 598 8.89 -22.67 8.91
CA LEU A 598 8.82 -23.53 10.10
C LEU A 598 10.12 -24.33 10.28
N SER A 599 10.69 -24.87 9.21
CA SER A 599 11.90 -25.71 9.27
C SER A 599 13.19 -24.93 9.59
N GLU A 600 13.32 -23.68 9.10
CA GLU A 600 14.52 -22.85 9.29
C GLU A 600 14.68 -22.41 10.76
N PHE A 601 13.55 -22.19 11.44
CA PHE A 601 13.48 -21.96 12.87
C PHE A 601 13.80 -23.22 13.69
N GLU A 602 13.73 -24.45 13.16
CA GLU A 602 14.15 -25.65 13.92
C GLU A 602 15.66 -25.88 13.82
N PHE A 603 16.24 -25.60 12.65
CA PHE A 603 17.67 -25.77 12.39
C PHE A 603 18.55 -24.77 13.17
N SER A 604 18.09 -23.52 13.29
CA SER A 604 18.77 -22.46 14.06
C SER A 604 18.86 -22.76 15.57
N PHE A 605 18.03 -23.68 16.09
CA PHE A 605 18.05 -24.12 17.48
C PHE A 605 18.84 -25.42 17.71
N GLY A 606 19.48 -25.98 16.67
CA GLY A 606 20.26 -27.23 16.79
C GLY A 606 19.42 -28.48 17.15
N ARG A 607 18.10 -28.36 17.22
CA ARG A 607 17.19 -29.47 17.61
C ARG A 607 17.10 -30.57 16.55
N GLY A 608 17.38 -30.25 15.29
CA GLY A 608 17.35 -31.21 14.18
C GLY A 608 18.42 -32.31 14.22
N LYS A 609 19.44 -32.21 15.10
CA LYS A 609 20.46 -33.27 15.26
C LYS A 609 20.22 -34.22 16.44
N MET A 610 19.37 -33.87 17.41
CA MET A 610 19.13 -34.75 18.56
C MET A 610 18.12 -35.88 18.30
N GLN A 611 17.51 -35.93 17.11
CA GLN A 611 16.50 -36.94 16.77
C GLN A 611 17.00 -38.03 15.80
N GLN A 612 18.30 -38.05 15.49
CA GLN A 612 18.94 -39.11 14.70
C GLN A 612 19.90 -39.98 15.53
N GLU A 613 19.99 -39.77 16.85
CA GLU A 613 20.83 -40.57 17.76
C GLU A 613 20.04 -41.34 18.84
N GLU A 614 18.72 -41.45 18.70
CA GLU A 614 17.89 -42.47 19.39
C GLU A 614 17.18 -43.34 18.35
#